data_AF-A0A381F8H1-F1
#
_entry.id   AF-A0A381F8H1-F1
#
_cell.length_a   1.000
_cell.length_b   1.000
_cell.length_c   1.000
_cell.angle_alpha   90.00
_cell.angle_beta   90.00
_cell.angle_gamma   90.00
#
_symmetry.space_group_name_H-M   'P 1'
#
loop_
_entity.id
_entity.type
_entity.pdbx_description
1 polymer ?
#
loop_
_entity_poly.entity_id
_entity_poly.type
_entity_poly.pdbx_seq_one_letter_code
_entity_poly.pdbx_strand_id
1 'polypeptide(L)'
;MECIECGEKIIGRSDKKFCNDACRNAYNNKQNKDSSNLMRNVNNKLRKNYRILNEINIDGKTKIPKSKLDGLGFDFNYFTNIKVYKNGSEYKFVYDHGL
;
A
#
# COMPACT_ATOMS: atom_id res chain seq x y z
N MET A 1 -11.48 -25.43 -27.47
CA MET A 1 -11.57 -24.71 -26.17
C MET A 1 -10.16 -24.62 -25.62
N GLU A 2 -9.62 -23.41 -25.52
CA GLU A 2 -8.23 -23.14 -25.13
C GLU A 2 -8.18 -22.42 -23.78
N CYS A 3 -7.12 -22.67 -23.03
CA CYS A 3 -6.88 -22.03 -21.74
C CYS A 3 -6.54 -20.56 -21.93
N ILE A 4 -7.27 -19.68 -21.25
CA ILE A 4 -7.02 -18.23 -21.35
C ILE A 4 -5.68 -17.77 -20.74
N GLU A 5 -5.03 -18.61 -19.93
CA GLU A 5 -3.72 -18.29 -19.33
C GLU A 5 -2.53 -18.87 -20.13
N CYS A 6 -2.60 -20.14 -20.56
CA CYS A 6 -1.48 -20.83 -21.21
C CYS A 6 -1.71 -21.20 -22.68
N GLY A 7 -2.91 -20.99 -23.22
CA GLY A 7 -3.26 -21.36 -24.60
C GLY A 7 -3.46 -22.86 -24.84
N GLU A 8 -3.17 -23.73 -23.87
CA GLU A 8 -3.32 -25.18 -24.05
C GLU A 8 -4.77 -25.61 -24.21
N LYS A 9 -4.97 -26.70 -24.95
CA LYS A 9 -6.29 -27.29 -25.15
C LYS A 9 -6.90 -27.75 -23.82
N ILE A 10 -8.12 -27.28 -23.56
CA ILE A 10 -8.89 -27.70 -22.40
C ILE A 10 -9.60 -29.02 -22.73
N ILE A 11 -9.42 -30.01 -21.86
CA ILE A 11 -10.14 -31.27 -21.89
C ILE A 11 -11.22 -31.26 -20.81
N GLY A 12 -12.43 -31.69 -21.17
CA GLY A 12 -13.58 -31.78 -20.27
C GLY A 12 -14.72 -30.85 -20.67
N ARG A 13 -15.39 -30.26 -19.68
CA ARG A 13 -16.60 -29.46 -19.88
C ARG A 13 -16.42 -28.30 -20.87
N SER A 14 -17.47 -28.01 -21.62
CA SER A 14 -17.55 -26.95 -22.63
C SER A 14 -17.65 -25.52 -22.08
N ASP A 15 -17.63 -25.31 -20.76
CA ASP A 15 -17.62 -23.98 -20.13
C ASP A 15 -16.31 -23.70 -19.38
N LYS A 16 -15.36 -24.64 -19.41
CA LYS A 16 -14.11 -24.54 -18.69
C LYS A 16 -13.19 -23.50 -19.34
N LYS A 17 -12.73 -22.51 -18.58
CA LYS A 17 -11.87 -21.39 -19.05
C LYS A 17 -10.37 -21.63 -18.85
N PHE A 18 -10.00 -22.56 -17.96
CA PHE A 18 -8.60 -22.83 -17.59
C PHE A 18 -8.32 -24.33 -17.68
N CYS A 19 -7.12 -24.74 -18.10
CA CYS A 19 -6.77 -26.17 -18.17
C CYS A 19 -6.66 -26.80 -16.76
N ASN A 20 -6.14 -26.06 -15.78
CA ASN A 20 -5.94 -26.47 -14.39
C ASN A 20 -6.07 -25.29 -13.40
N ASP A 21 -6.05 -25.59 -12.10
CA ASP A 21 -6.16 -24.57 -11.04
C ASP A 21 -4.94 -23.65 -10.97
N ALA A 22 -3.75 -24.13 -11.37
CA ALA A 22 -2.55 -23.29 -11.45
C ALA A 22 -2.72 -22.15 -12.46
N CYS A 23 -3.28 -22.42 -13.65
CA CYS A 23 -3.58 -21.42 -14.66
C CYS A 23 -4.64 -20.42 -14.19
N ARG A 24 -5.67 -20.89 -13.47
CA ARG A 24 -6.67 -19.99 -12.86
C ARG A 24 -6.02 -19.03 -11.87
N ASN A 25 -5.16 -19.55 -11.00
CA ASN A 25 -4.48 -18.73 -9.99
C ASN A 25 -3.49 -17.75 -10.62
N ALA A 26 -2.71 -18.19 -11.60
CA ALA A 26 -1.77 -17.33 -12.33
C ALA A 26 -2.49 -16.17 -13.03
N TYR A 27 -3.61 -16.45 -13.70
CA TYR A 27 -4.44 -15.43 -14.34
C TYR A 27 -4.97 -14.42 -13.32
N ASN A 28 -5.57 -14.89 -12.22
CA ASN A 28 -6.09 -14.02 -11.17
C ASN A 28 -4.98 -13.18 -10.50
N ASN A 29 -3.78 -13.74 -10.32
CA ASN A 29 -2.63 -13.02 -9.78
C ASN A 29 -2.13 -11.94 -10.74
N LYS A 30 -2.13 -12.18 -12.06
CA LYS A 30 -1.80 -11.18 -13.08
C LYS A 30 -2.79 -10.01 -13.05
N GLN A 31 -4.09 -10.30 -13.02
CA GLN A 31 -5.15 -9.27 -13.00
C GLN A 31 -5.02 -8.35 -11.78
N ASN A 32 -4.64 -8.91 -10.62
CA ASN A 32 -4.48 -8.15 -9.38
C ASN A 32 -3.06 -7.62 -9.15
N LYS A 33 -2.13 -7.79 -10.10
CA LYS A 33 -0.72 -7.47 -9.89
C LYS A 33 -0.49 -5.98 -9.65
N ASP A 34 -1.06 -5.13 -10.50
CA ASP A 34 -0.82 -3.68 -10.44
C ASP A 34 -1.49 -3.05 -9.22
N SER A 35 -2.74 -3.44 -8.91
CA SER A 35 -3.45 -3.02 -7.70
C SER A 35 -2.71 -3.48 -6.43
N SER A 36 -2.22 -4.73 -6.41
CA SER A 36 -1.45 -5.27 -5.30
C SER A 36 -0.10 -4.56 -5.13
N ASN A 37 0.59 -4.22 -6.23
CA ASN A 37 1.85 -3.49 -6.19
C ASN A 37 1.69 -2.07 -5.69
N LEU A 38 0.67 -1.34 -6.16
CA LEU A 38 0.37 0.01 -5.68
C LEU A 38 0.09 -0.02 -4.16
N MET A 39 -0.80 -0.90 -3.71
CA MET A 39 -1.12 -1.03 -2.28
C MET A 39 0.11 -1.40 -1.44
N ARG A 40 0.94 -2.33 -1.92
CA ARG A 40 2.22 -2.67 -1.25
C ARG A 40 3.14 -1.46 -1.15
N ASN A 41 3.30 -0.69 -2.21
CA ASN A 41 4.17 0.49 -2.22
C ASN A 41 3.67 1.58 -1.28
N VAL A 42 2.35 1.85 -1.27
CA VAL A 42 1.70 2.78 -0.33
C VAL A 42 1.94 2.31 1.11
N ASN A 43 1.70 1.04 1.40
CA ASN A 43 1.88 0.46 2.74
C ASN A 43 3.35 0.50 3.20
N ASN A 44 4.30 0.26 2.29
CA ASN A 44 5.72 0.34 2.59
C ASN A 44 6.12 1.77 2.99
N LYS A 45 5.62 2.79 2.28
CA LYS A 45 5.87 4.20 2.61
C LYS A 45 5.23 4.60 3.94
N LEU A 46 3.96 4.23 4.16
CA LEU A 46 3.27 4.48 5.43
C LEU A 46 4.00 3.81 6.60
N ARG A 47 4.49 2.58 6.43
CA ARG A 47 5.26 1.85 7.46
C ARG A 47 6.58 2.53 7.77
N LYS A 48 7.29 3.01 6.74
CA LYS A 48 8.53 3.78 6.93
C LYS A 48 8.26 5.08 7.68
N ASN A 49 7.24 5.83 7.28
CA ASN A 49 6.83 7.06 7.96
C ASN A 49 6.47 6.80 9.43
N TYR A 50 5.71 5.75 9.70
CA TYR A 50 5.36 5.34 11.07
C TYR A 50 6.61 5.05 11.91
N ARG A 51 7.56 4.28 11.38
CA ARG A 51 8.81 3.96 12.09
C ARG A 51 9.60 5.22 12.45
N ILE A 52 9.73 6.15 11.50
CA ILE A 52 10.41 7.44 11.71
C ILE A 52 9.73 8.23 12.82
N LEU A 53 8.39 8.35 12.81
CA LEU A 53 7.68 9.10 13.85
C LEU A 53 7.80 8.44 15.23
N ASN A 54 7.74 7.11 15.30
CA ASN A 54 7.91 6.38 16.54
C ASN A 54 9.32 6.55 17.15
N GLU A 55 10.36 6.62 16.31
CA GLU A 55 11.74 6.85 16.77
C GLU A 55 11.97 8.27 17.30
N ILE A 56 11.21 9.27 16.83
CA ILE A 56 11.44 10.68 17.21
C ILE A 56 10.48 11.17 18.29
N ASN A 57 9.28 10.59 18.40
CA ASN A 57 8.29 10.94 19.42
C ASN A 57 8.49 10.18 20.74
N ILE A 58 9.70 10.25 21.31
CA ILE A 58 10.04 9.54 22.56
C ILE A 58 9.27 10.10 23.76
N ASP A 59 9.03 11.41 23.81
CA ASP A 59 8.41 12.11 24.96
C ASP A 59 6.99 12.65 24.66
N GLY A 60 6.33 12.11 23.63
CA GLY A 60 4.92 12.39 23.31
C GLY A 60 4.63 13.68 22.52
N LYS A 61 5.49 14.71 22.58
CA LYS A 61 5.39 15.89 21.69
C LYS A 61 6.77 16.44 21.31
N THR A 62 7.25 16.08 20.13
CA THR A 62 8.53 16.59 19.61
C THR A 62 8.29 17.55 18.44
N LYS A 63 8.81 18.78 18.54
CA LYS A 63 8.89 19.68 17.37
C LYS A 63 10.13 19.35 16.57
N ILE A 64 9.93 18.92 15.32
CA ILE A 64 11.02 18.47 14.44
C ILE A 64 11.00 19.32 13.17
N PRO A 65 12.14 19.88 12.72
CA PRO A 65 12.23 20.53 11.43
C PRO A 65 11.90 19.56 10.29
N LYS A 66 11.16 20.04 9.28
CA LYS A 66 10.82 19.26 8.08
C LYS A 66 12.07 18.63 7.42
N SER A 67 13.15 19.40 7.32
CA SER A 67 14.43 18.94 6.74
C SER A 67 15.03 17.72 7.43
N LYS A 68 14.81 17.57 8.75
CA LYS A 68 15.28 16.39 9.49
C LYS A 68 14.47 15.14 9.12
N LEU A 69 13.16 15.28 8.95
CA LEU A 69 12.29 14.19 8.49
C LEU A 69 12.57 13.81 7.04
N ASP A 70 12.79 14.80 6.17
CA ASP A 70 13.23 14.58 4.79
C ASP A 70 14.55 13.80 4.76
N GLY A 71 15.52 14.16 5.61
CA GLY A 71 16.81 13.45 5.72
C GLY A 71 16.69 12.00 6.22
N LEU A 72 15.66 11.68 7.01
CA LEU A 72 15.32 10.30 7.42
C LEU A 72 14.50 9.55 6.33
N GLY A 73 14.15 10.26 5.26
CA GLY A 73 13.39 9.76 4.13
C GLY A 73 11.91 9.56 4.44
N PHE A 74 11.34 10.42 5.28
CA PHE A 74 9.89 10.54 5.47
C PHE A 74 9.22 11.06 4.20
N ASP A 75 8.14 10.43 3.75
CA ASP A 75 7.39 10.86 2.56
C ASP A 75 6.14 11.64 2.95
N PHE A 76 6.19 12.96 2.82
CA PHE A 76 5.10 13.90 3.15
C PHE A 76 3.86 13.79 2.25
N ASN A 77 3.81 12.86 1.29
CA ASN A 77 2.60 12.60 0.50
C ASN A 77 1.75 11.46 1.08
N TYR A 78 2.23 10.77 2.11
CA TYR A 78 1.60 9.55 2.63
C TYR A 78 1.19 9.73 4.08
N PHE A 79 -0.11 9.99 4.25
CA PHE A 79 -0.80 10.10 5.52
C PHE A 79 -2.03 9.20 5.51
N THR A 80 -2.43 8.72 6.69
CA THR A 80 -3.66 7.93 6.82
C THR A 80 -4.86 8.83 7.08
N ASN A 81 -4.67 9.94 7.79
CA ASN A 81 -5.75 10.85 8.17
C ASN A 81 -5.29 12.31 8.18
N ILE A 82 -6.24 13.21 7.95
CA ILE A 82 -6.07 14.67 8.13
C ILE A 82 -7.13 15.11 9.13
N LYS A 83 -6.73 15.91 10.12
CA LYS A 83 -7.64 16.47 11.13
C LYS A 83 -7.53 17.99 11.11
N VAL A 84 -8.64 18.66 10.83
CA VAL A 84 -8.75 20.12 10.87
C VAL A 84 -9.42 20.51 12.19
N TYR A 85 -8.76 21.37 12.96
CA TYR A 85 -9.30 21.88 14.22
C TYR A 85 -10.15 23.14 14.00
N LYS A 86 -10.96 23.50 15.00
CA LYS A 86 -11.85 24.68 14.93
C LYS A 86 -11.12 26.00 14.64
N ASN A 87 -9.84 26.09 14.96
CA ASN A 87 -8.98 27.23 14.68
C ASN A 87 -8.40 27.24 13.24
N GLY A 88 -8.83 26.31 12.38
CA GLY A 88 -8.33 26.16 11.00
C GLY A 88 -6.98 25.46 10.88
N SER A 89 -6.36 25.02 11.99
CA SER A 89 -5.10 24.28 11.92
C SER A 89 -5.32 22.86 11.40
N GLU A 90 -4.58 22.48 10.36
CA GLU A 90 -4.55 21.13 9.82
C GLU A 90 -3.41 20.32 10.41
N TYR A 91 -3.73 19.12 10.89
CA TYR A 91 -2.77 18.15 11.39
C TYR A 91 -2.85 16.89 10.56
N LYS A 92 -1.69 16.36 10.18
CA LYS A 92 -1.59 15.18 9.32
C LYS A 92 -1.08 14.00 10.15
N PHE A 93 -1.69 12.84 9.95
CA PHE A 93 -1.44 11.68 10.79
C PHE A 93 -0.96 10.49 9.98
N VAL A 94 -0.09 9.71 10.59
CA VAL A 94 0.25 8.35 10.18
C VAL A 94 -0.18 7.43 11.32
N TYR A 95 -1.34 6.80 11.14
CA TYR A 95 -2.06 6.07 12.18
C TYR A 95 -2.32 6.97 13.41
N ASP A 96 -1.73 6.65 14.56
CA ASP A 96 -1.84 7.34 15.84
C ASP A 96 -0.79 8.45 16.04
N HIS A 97 0.23 8.52 15.18
CA HIS A 97 1.22 9.60 15.24
C HIS A 97 0.79 10.82 14.41
N GLY A 98 0.71 11.97 15.07
CA GLY A 98 0.41 13.26 14.44
C GLY A 98 1.66 14.10 14.18
N LEU A 99 1.60 14.87 13.09
CA LEU A 99 2.55 15.91 12.68
C LEU A 99 1.90 17.29 12.80
#